data_AF-A0A8B9BG08-F1
#
_entry.id   AF-A0A8B9BG08-F1
#
_cell.length_a   1.000
_cell.length_b   1.000
_cell.length_c   1.000
_cell.angle_alpha   90.00
_cell.angle_beta   90.00
_cell.angle_gamma   90.00
#
_symmetry.space_group_name_H-M   'P 1'
#
loop_
_entity.id
_entity.type
_entity.pdbx_description
1 polymer ?
#
loop_
_entity_poly.entity_id
_entity_poly.type
_entity_poly.pdbx_seq_one_letter_code
_entity_poly.pdbx_strand_id
1 'polypeptide(L)'
;MRPAQRSHHETLALRQQLIGSSCKLFFSHDPVKIVKAKGQYMYDENGRQYLDCINNVAHVGHCHPDVVKAAHEQNQLLNTNSRYLHDNLVDYAKRLSETLPEKLCTFYFLNSGSEANDLALRMARQYTKHEDVIVLDHAYHGHLTSLIDISPYKFQNLEGQKEWVHVAPVPDTYRGLYREDHEDSVTAYANEVENIIEQAHKKGRKIAAFFAESLPSVGGQIIPPAGYFQKVAEHVRKAGGVFIADEIQVGFGRVGKHFWAFQLQGEDFIPDIVTMGKPIGNGHPLACVATTKQIAEAFAATGVEYFNTFGGNPVSCAIGLAVLDVIEKEHLQAHATEVGNFLMKLFKELKTKHLIIGDVRGSGLFIGVDLIKDQAERTPATAEAEYLITRLKEEYILLSTDGPGRNVLKFKPPMCFNMEDAKLVVDTIDRLLTGTTDQKTVSMSKLSQELQPQTLNTKCMRNRQLRVTAPRAVLRKYFVLKNYLSRISKSAVCYSHKEQPCVQALAFTRQLAILCIKTFSCKEGKASSSFKC
;
A
#
# COMPACT_ATOMS: atom_id res chain seq x y z
N MET A 1 -12.88 4.70 33.10
CA MET A 1 -13.87 3.75 32.52
C MET A 1 -13.71 3.76 31.01
N ARG A 2 -13.63 2.60 30.34
CA ARG A 2 -13.73 2.58 28.88
C ARG A 2 -15.17 2.95 28.49
N PRO A 3 -15.40 3.86 27.52
CA PRO A 3 -16.74 4.15 27.06
C PRO A 3 -17.43 2.86 26.57
N ALA A 4 -18.75 2.76 26.74
CA ALA A 4 -19.53 1.64 26.21
C ALA A 4 -19.25 1.49 24.71
N GLN A 5 -18.93 0.25 24.28
CA GLN A 5 -18.66 -0.01 22.87
C GLN A 5 -19.96 0.11 22.07
N ARG A 6 -19.93 0.86 20.96
CA ARG A 6 -21.04 0.91 19.99
C ARG A 6 -21.32 -0.49 19.43
N SER A 7 -22.51 -0.74 18.91
CA SER A 7 -22.77 -1.96 18.12
C SER A 7 -21.99 -1.95 16.80
N HIS A 8 -21.93 -3.10 16.12
CA HIS A 8 -21.40 -3.21 14.74
C HIS A 8 -22.14 -2.27 13.78
N HIS A 9 -23.48 -2.36 13.77
CA HIS A 9 -24.33 -1.58 12.88
C HIS A 9 -24.14 -0.05 13.06
N GLU A 10 -24.14 0.43 14.30
CA GLU A 10 -23.90 1.85 14.58
C GLU A 10 -22.50 2.30 14.15
N THR A 11 -21.49 1.44 14.32
CA THR A 11 -20.12 1.73 13.89
C THR A 11 -20.03 1.84 12.37
N LEU A 12 -20.68 0.93 11.64
CA LEU A 12 -20.70 0.92 10.19
C LEU A 12 -21.46 2.13 9.63
N ALA A 13 -22.62 2.46 10.18
CA ALA A 13 -23.41 3.63 9.78
C ALA A 13 -22.63 4.94 9.97
N LEU A 14 -22.02 5.13 11.15
CA LEU A 14 -21.17 6.31 11.41
C LEU A 14 -19.95 6.35 10.49
N ARG A 15 -19.33 5.21 10.20
CA ARG A 15 -18.21 5.17 9.24
C ARG A 15 -18.65 5.59 7.85
N GLN A 16 -19.79 5.09 7.36
CA GLN A 16 -20.34 5.48 6.05
C GLN A 16 -20.67 6.98 5.98
N GLN A 17 -21.10 7.56 7.10
CA GLN A 17 -21.39 9.00 7.19
C GLN A 17 -20.12 9.86 7.27
N LEU A 18 -19.11 9.44 8.04
CA LEU A 18 -18.01 10.30 8.48
C LEU A 18 -16.67 10.02 7.78
N ILE A 19 -16.49 8.84 7.19
CA ILE A 19 -15.23 8.44 6.55
C ILE A 19 -15.43 8.31 5.04
N GLY A 20 -14.51 8.89 4.27
CA GLY A 20 -14.57 8.87 2.81
C GLY A 20 -14.67 7.44 2.24
N SER A 21 -15.53 7.25 1.23
CA SER A 21 -15.83 5.94 0.63
C SER A 21 -14.65 5.31 -0.14
N SER A 22 -13.57 6.06 -0.35
CA SER A 22 -12.28 5.58 -0.85
C SER A 22 -11.51 4.76 0.19
N CYS A 23 -11.78 4.95 1.48
CA CYS A 23 -11.18 4.17 2.58
C CYS A 23 -11.92 2.84 2.74
N LYS A 24 -11.57 1.87 1.89
CA LYS A 24 -12.23 0.56 1.83
C LYS A 24 -12.02 -0.28 3.10
N LEU A 25 -13.02 -1.12 3.38
CA LEU A 25 -12.96 -2.17 4.39
C LEU A 25 -12.66 -3.51 3.71
N PHE A 26 -11.99 -4.42 4.40
CA PHE A 26 -12.04 -5.83 4.04
C PHE A 26 -13.47 -6.36 4.19
N PHE A 27 -13.81 -7.37 3.40
CA PHE A 27 -15.12 -8.02 3.42
C PHE A 27 -16.27 -7.01 3.29
N SER A 28 -16.30 -6.23 2.20
CA SER A 28 -17.19 -5.06 2.03
C SER A 28 -18.67 -5.32 2.27
N HIS A 29 -19.14 -6.56 2.04
CA HIS A 29 -20.54 -6.95 2.28
C HIS A 29 -20.85 -7.19 3.76
N ASP A 30 -19.87 -7.69 4.52
CA ASP A 30 -20.00 -7.98 5.94
C ASP A 30 -18.65 -7.74 6.64
N PRO A 31 -18.28 -6.48 6.92
CA PRO A 31 -17.00 -6.17 7.53
C PRO A 31 -16.94 -6.66 8.98
N VAL A 32 -15.79 -7.16 9.42
CA VAL A 32 -15.60 -7.57 10.82
C VAL A 32 -15.24 -6.36 11.68
N LYS A 33 -15.88 -6.23 12.84
CA LYS A 33 -15.51 -5.21 13.84
C LYS A 33 -14.59 -5.82 14.89
N ILE A 34 -13.30 -5.48 14.80
CA ILE A 34 -12.29 -5.95 15.77
C ILE A 34 -12.21 -4.99 16.96
N VAL A 35 -12.21 -5.53 18.18
CA VAL A 35 -12.19 -4.74 19.43
C VAL A 35 -11.04 -5.11 20.38
N LYS A 36 -10.37 -6.23 20.15
CA LYS A 36 -9.24 -6.73 20.93
C LYS A 36 -8.33 -7.58 20.04
N ALA A 37 -7.05 -7.66 20.37
CA ALA A 37 -6.11 -8.57 19.70
C ALA A 37 -4.99 -9.00 20.66
N LYS A 38 -4.34 -10.13 20.38
CA LYS A 38 -3.17 -10.64 21.09
C LYS A 38 -2.40 -11.62 20.20
N GLY A 39 -1.10 -11.43 20.04
CA GLY A 39 -0.27 -12.32 19.21
C GLY A 39 -0.76 -12.34 17.76
N GLN A 40 -1.03 -13.52 17.21
CA GLN A 40 -1.59 -13.72 15.88
C GLN A 40 -3.13 -13.71 15.81
N TYR A 41 -3.80 -13.35 16.90
CA TYR A 41 -5.26 -13.42 16.99
C TYR A 41 -5.91 -12.05 17.17
N MET A 42 -7.06 -11.85 16.52
CA MET A 42 -7.95 -10.71 16.69
C MET A 42 -9.31 -11.19 17.20
N TYR A 43 -10.04 -10.33 17.91
CA TYR A 43 -11.33 -10.67 18.51
C TYR A 43 -12.39 -9.64 18.14
N ASP A 44 -13.55 -10.13 17.71
CA ASP A 44 -14.71 -9.28 17.42
C ASP A 44 -15.45 -8.84 18.68
N GLU A 45 -16.49 -8.01 18.52
CA GLU A 45 -17.34 -7.51 19.61
C GLU A 45 -18.12 -8.61 20.35
N ASN A 46 -18.23 -9.81 19.78
CA ASN A 46 -18.89 -10.97 20.37
C ASN A 46 -17.89 -11.94 21.03
N GLY A 47 -16.60 -11.59 21.04
CA GLY A 47 -15.53 -12.41 21.59
C GLY A 47 -15.05 -13.55 20.68
N ARG A 48 -15.48 -13.59 19.41
CA ARG A 48 -15.03 -14.61 18.46
C ARG A 48 -13.58 -14.35 18.09
N GLN A 49 -12.77 -15.40 18.15
CA GLN A 49 -11.34 -15.35 17.87
C GLN A 49 -11.08 -15.61 16.38
N TYR A 50 -10.39 -14.68 15.74
CA TYR A 50 -9.96 -14.75 14.35
C TYR A 50 -8.44 -14.96 14.27
N LEU A 51 -8.00 -15.96 13.51
CA LEU A 51 -6.58 -16.12 13.14
C LEU A 51 -6.21 -15.11 12.06
N ASP A 52 -5.14 -14.35 12.29
CA ASP A 52 -4.66 -13.31 11.40
C ASP A 52 -3.55 -13.82 10.47
N CYS A 53 -3.89 -14.04 9.20
CA CYS A 53 -2.94 -14.50 8.20
C CYS A 53 -2.33 -13.36 7.35
N ILE A 54 -2.68 -12.10 7.61
CA ILE A 54 -2.44 -11.00 6.65
C ILE A 54 -1.78 -9.74 7.21
N ASN A 55 -1.74 -9.52 8.52
CA ASN A 55 -1.20 -8.27 9.05
C ASN A 55 0.30 -8.36 9.38
N ASN A 56 1.14 -7.98 8.42
CA ASN A 56 2.58 -7.77 8.64
C ASN A 56 2.90 -6.47 9.39
N VAL A 57 1.89 -5.65 9.70
CA VAL A 57 2.03 -4.43 10.53
C VAL A 57 2.20 -4.79 12.00
N ALA A 58 1.38 -5.71 12.52
CA ALA A 58 1.54 -6.29 13.86
C ALA A 58 2.65 -7.36 13.82
N HIS A 59 3.83 -6.95 13.38
CA HIS A 59 4.96 -7.80 13.05
C HIS A 59 5.37 -8.75 14.18
N VAL A 60 5.55 -8.25 15.40
CA VAL A 60 5.90 -9.09 16.57
C VAL A 60 4.67 -9.56 17.35
N GLY A 61 3.50 -9.55 16.71
CA GLY A 61 2.24 -9.90 17.34
C GLY A 61 1.46 -8.68 17.85
N HIS A 62 0.14 -8.79 17.79
CA HIS A 62 -0.79 -7.80 18.31
C HIS A 62 -0.59 -7.58 19.79
N CYS A 63 -0.50 -6.30 20.19
CA CYS A 63 -0.39 -5.89 21.59
C CYS A 63 0.77 -6.54 22.35
N HIS A 64 1.93 -6.72 21.69
CA HIS A 64 3.12 -7.29 22.32
C HIS A 64 3.51 -6.52 23.60
N PRO A 65 3.65 -7.18 24.77
CA PRO A 65 3.81 -6.51 26.06
C PRO A 65 5.05 -5.63 26.12
N ASP A 66 6.19 -6.08 25.58
CA ASP A 66 7.45 -5.31 25.62
C ASP A 66 7.35 -4.03 24.78
N VAL A 67 6.65 -4.07 23.65
CA VAL A 67 6.43 -2.89 22.78
C VAL A 67 5.47 -1.89 23.43
N VAL A 68 4.38 -2.39 24.02
CA VAL A 68 3.41 -1.54 24.75
C VAL A 68 4.07 -0.87 25.95
N LYS A 69 4.91 -1.62 26.68
CA LYS A 69 5.66 -1.10 27.82
C LYS A 69 6.62 0.00 27.40
N ALA A 70 7.45 -0.22 26.38
CA ALA A 70 8.41 0.78 25.88
C ALA A 70 7.70 2.08 25.43
N ALA A 71 6.58 1.95 24.73
CA ALA A 71 5.75 3.09 24.35
C ALA A 71 5.23 3.87 25.57
N HIS A 72 4.73 3.17 26.58
CA HIS A 72 4.16 3.76 27.78
C HIS A 72 5.22 4.50 28.61
N GLU A 73 6.33 3.83 28.91
CA GLU A 73 7.41 4.37 29.73
C GLU A 73 8.02 5.62 29.10
N GLN A 74 8.33 5.59 27.79
CA GLN A 74 8.90 6.76 27.13
C GLN A 74 7.92 7.95 27.06
N ASN A 75 6.61 7.70 26.90
CA ASN A 75 5.60 8.77 26.91
C ASN A 75 5.48 9.47 28.27
N GLN A 76 5.81 8.79 29.38
CA GLN A 76 5.82 9.41 30.71
C GLN A 76 7.02 10.35 30.90
N LEU A 77 8.07 10.20 30.10
CA LEU A 77 9.31 10.96 30.20
C LEU A 77 9.34 12.12 29.20
N LEU A 78 9.27 11.81 27.90
CA LEU A 78 9.40 12.80 26.84
C LEU A 78 8.89 12.27 25.49
N ASN A 79 8.13 13.12 24.78
CA ASN A 79 7.79 12.92 23.39
C ASN A 79 7.79 14.25 22.64
N THR A 80 8.86 14.53 21.90
CA THR A 80 9.10 15.80 21.19
C THR A 80 9.81 15.55 19.86
N ASN A 81 10.01 16.60 19.06
CA ASN A 81 10.73 16.50 17.79
C ASN A 81 12.24 16.26 17.97
N SER A 82 12.91 15.86 16.88
CA SER A 82 14.33 15.46 16.84
C SER A 82 15.34 16.63 16.79
N ARG A 83 14.94 17.88 17.06
CA ARG A 83 15.88 19.03 17.13
C ARG A 83 16.61 19.11 18.47
N TYR A 84 16.13 18.40 19.49
CA TYR A 84 16.81 18.22 20.77
C TYR A 84 17.53 16.88 20.77
N LEU A 85 18.70 16.82 21.39
CA LEU A 85 19.44 15.57 21.53
C LEU A 85 18.65 14.58 22.40
N HIS A 86 18.62 13.32 21.95
CA HIS A 86 18.02 12.22 22.70
C HIS A 86 18.63 10.88 22.27
N ASP A 87 18.99 10.03 23.24
CA ASP A 87 19.76 8.81 23.01
C ASP A 87 19.00 7.79 22.15
N ASN A 88 17.71 7.58 22.40
CA ASN A 88 16.89 6.64 21.60
C ASN A 88 17.01 6.87 20.07
N LEU A 89 17.19 8.10 19.61
CA LEU A 89 17.32 8.38 18.18
C LEU A 89 18.59 7.75 17.60
N VAL A 90 19.72 7.94 18.27
CA VAL A 90 21.03 7.43 17.84
C VAL A 90 21.17 5.94 18.15
N ASP A 91 20.62 5.46 19.26
CA ASP A 91 20.62 4.04 19.62
C ASP A 91 19.80 3.23 18.62
N TYR A 92 18.64 3.76 18.20
CA TYR A 92 17.83 3.10 17.20
C TYR A 92 18.49 3.08 15.82
N ALA A 93 19.10 4.19 15.40
CA ALA A 93 19.89 4.23 14.17
C ALA A 93 21.06 3.24 14.21
N LYS A 94 21.75 3.14 15.35
CA LYS A 94 22.84 2.19 15.56
C LYS A 94 22.36 0.74 15.45
N ARG A 95 21.30 0.35 16.17
CA ARG A 95 20.75 -1.01 16.09
C ARG A 95 20.25 -1.36 14.69
N LEU A 96 19.65 -0.41 13.96
CA LEU A 96 19.30 -0.62 12.54
C LEU A 96 20.55 -0.83 11.66
N SER A 97 21.61 -0.05 11.87
CA SER A 97 22.86 -0.18 11.10
C SER A 97 23.51 -1.56 11.25
N GLU A 98 23.40 -2.19 12.42
CA GLU A 98 23.92 -3.54 12.68
C GLU A 98 23.19 -4.63 11.85
N THR A 99 21.99 -4.33 11.34
CA THR A 99 21.22 -5.24 10.47
C THR A 99 21.44 -5.02 8.98
N LEU A 100 22.10 -3.93 8.60
CA LEU A 100 22.27 -3.50 7.21
C LEU A 100 23.74 -3.67 6.77
N PRO A 101 24.00 -3.78 5.45
CA PRO A 101 25.34 -3.63 4.92
C PRO A 101 25.99 -2.31 5.37
N GLU A 102 27.28 -2.34 5.70
CA GLU A 102 28.03 -1.22 6.30
C GLU A 102 27.88 0.11 5.53
N LYS A 103 27.74 0.05 4.19
CA LYS A 103 27.58 1.23 3.34
C LYS A 103 26.27 2.00 3.60
N LEU A 104 25.23 1.36 4.14
CA LEU A 104 23.92 1.95 4.41
C LEU A 104 23.86 2.49 5.85
N CYS A 105 24.65 3.53 6.10
CA CYS A 105 24.96 4.01 7.45
C CYS A 105 24.34 5.37 7.82
N THR A 106 23.54 5.98 6.93
CA THR A 106 22.89 7.27 7.20
C THR A 106 21.37 7.13 7.18
N PHE A 107 20.70 7.67 8.21
CA PHE A 107 19.30 7.41 8.48
C PHE A 107 18.46 8.69 8.51
N TYR A 108 17.27 8.62 7.91
CA TYR A 108 16.23 9.63 8.02
C TYR A 108 14.97 8.96 8.56
N PHE A 109 14.46 9.40 9.71
CA PHE A 109 13.25 8.85 10.31
C PHE A 109 12.00 9.63 9.89
N LEU A 110 10.93 8.90 9.58
CA LEU A 110 9.65 9.41 9.10
C LEU A 110 8.49 8.64 9.76
N ASN A 111 7.26 8.88 9.32
CA ASN A 111 6.05 8.37 9.97
C ASN A 111 5.31 7.31 9.15
N SER A 112 5.64 7.17 7.85
CA SER A 112 5.02 6.18 6.98
C SER A 112 5.95 5.75 5.85
N GLY A 113 5.67 4.56 5.30
CA GLY A 113 6.36 4.07 4.12
C GLY A 113 6.23 4.99 2.89
N SER A 114 5.07 5.66 2.73
CA SER A 114 4.90 6.66 1.68
C SER A 114 5.86 7.85 1.85
N GLU A 115 6.04 8.36 3.07
CA GLU A 115 7.01 9.44 3.30
C GLU A 115 8.43 8.96 3.01
N ALA A 116 8.78 7.73 3.42
CA ALA A 116 10.12 7.18 3.18
C ALA A 116 10.40 7.00 1.69
N ASN A 117 9.46 6.45 0.93
CA ASN A 117 9.59 6.27 -0.52
C ASN A 117 9.66 7.60 -1.27
N ASP A 118 8.89 8.61 -0.86
CA ASP A 118 8.93 9.94 -1.47
C ASP A 118 10.27 10.65 -1.20
N LEU A 119 10.79 10.55 0.04
CA LEU A 119 12.11 11.06 0.37
C LEU A 119 13.20 10.32 -0.42
N ALA A 120 13.14 9.00 -0.53
CA ALA A 120 14.11 8.22 -1.30
C ALA A 120 14.14 8.63 -2.78
N LEU A 121 12.96 8.82 -3.39
CA LEU A 121 12.85 9.33 -4.76
C LEU A 121 13.48 10.74 -4.89
N ARG A 122 13.20 11.63 -3.94
CA ARG A 122 13.77 12.98 -3.91
C ARG A 122 15.31 12.94 -3.76
N MET A 123 15.83 12.07 -2.90
CA MET A 123 17.27 11.90 -2.67
C MET A 123 17.98 11.34 -3.91
N ALA A 124 17.40 10.34 -4.57
CA ALA A 124 17.96 9.77 -5.80
C ALA A 124 18.06 10.81 -6.91
N ARG A 125 17.00 11.60 -7.15
CA ARG A 125 17.03 12.70 -8.13
C ARG A 125 18.05 13.77 -7.78
N GLN A 126 18.12 14.13 -6.50
CA GLN A 126 19.08 15.13 -6.04
C GLN A 126 20.53 14.66 -6.17
N TYR A 127 20.80 13.38 -5.93
CA TYR A 127 22.14 12.79 -6.04
C TYR A 127 22.58 12.65 -7.50
N THR A 128 21.72 12.06 -8.35
CA THR A 128 22.03 11.76 -9.75
C THR A 128 21.90 12.96 -10.68
N LYS A 129 21.11 13.98 -10.30
CA LYS A 129 20.65 15.07 -11.17
C LYS A 129 19.85 14.60 -12.38
N HIS A 130 19.29 13.40 -12.31
CA HIS A 130 18.41 12.81 -13.31
C HIS A 130 16.97 12.85 -12.81
N GLU A 131 15.99 12.67 -13.72
CA GLU A 131 14.57 12.77 -13.38
C GLU A 131 13.85 11.41 -13.42
N ASP A 132 14.19 10.57 -14.38
CA ASP A 132 13.39 9.39 -14.72
C ASP A 132 13.56 8.25 -13.73
N VAL A 133 12.53 7.42 -13.62
CA VAL A 133 12.53 6.27 -12.71
C VAL A 133 12.04 5.04 -13.45
N ILE A 134 12.71 3.91 -13.22
CA ILE A 134 12.26 2.59 -13.66
C ILE A 134 11.62 1.89 -12.47
N VAL A 135 10.41 1.37 -12.64
CA VAL A 135 9.69 0.55 -11.65
C VAL A 135 9.29 -0.79 -12.26
N LEU A 136 8.97 -1.77 -11.41
CA LEU A 136 8.39 -3.02 -11.86
C LEU A 136 6.89 -2.87 -12.12
N ASP A 137 6.36 -3.62 -13.09
CA ASP A 137 4.92 -3.71 -13.29
C ASP A 137 4.21 -4.21 -12.01
N HIS A 138 2.96 -3.80 -11.83
CA HIS A 138 2.15 -4.03 -10.64
C HIS A 138 2.71 -3.48 -9.31
N ALA A 139 3.82 -2.74 -9.32
CA ALA A 139 4.39 -2.18 -8.10
C ALA A 139 3.47 -1.16 -7.42
N TYR A 140 3.58 -1.06 -6.09
CA TYR A 140 2.90 -0.05 -5.29
C TYR A 140 3.82 0.50 -4.20
N HIS A 141 4.21 1.77 -4.33
CA HIS A 141 5.18 2.42 -3.45
C HIS A 141 4.57 3.45 -2.49
N GLY A 142 3.27 3.73 -2.55
CA GLY A 142 2.63 4.63 -1.59
C GLY A 142 1.50 5.45 -2.18
N HIS A 143 1.01 6.42 -1.40
CA HIS A 143 -0.18 7.20 -1.76
C HIS A 143 0.06 8.69 -1.99
N LEU A 144 1.31 9.16 -1.88
CA LEU A 144 1.67 10.54 -2.26
C LEU A 144 1.63 10.66 -3.78
N THR A 145 1.36 11.85 -4.33
CA THR A 145 1.19 12.06 -5.77
C THR A 145 2.37 11.53 -6.58
N SER A 146 3.60 11.87 -6.17
CA SER A 146 4.86 11.35 -6.72
C SER A 146 4.94 9.82 -6.74
N LEU A 147 4.36 9.16 -5.74
CA LEU A 147 4.37 7.71 -5.58
C LEU A 147 3.24 7.03 -6.33
N ILE A 148 2.09 7.69 -6.45
CA ILE A 148 1.02 7.24 -7.36
C ILE A 148 1.52 7.24 -8.80
N ASP A 149 2.29 8.27 -9.19
CA ASP A 149 2.88 8.36 -10.54
C ASP A 149 3.85 7.22 -10.86
N ILE A 150 4.55 6.66 -9.85
CA ILE A 150 5.46 5.51 -10.01
C ILE A 150 4.87 4.16 -9.57
N SER A 151 3.55 4.07 -9.37
CA SER A 151 2.88 2.82 -8.98
C SER A 151 1.96 2.31 -10.10
N PRO A 152 2.41 1.41 -10.99
CA PRO A 152 1.60 0.91 -12.11
C PRO A 152 0.24 0.35 -11.66
N TYR A 153 0.21 -0.31 -10.50
CA TYR A 153 -1.03 -0.78 -9.87
C TYR A 153 -2.11 0.31 -9.69
N LYS A 154 -1.70 1.57 -9.56
CA LYS A 154 -2.61 2.72 -9.39
C LYS A 154 -2.77 3.53 -10.66
N PHE A 155 -1.69 4.00 -11.27
CA PHE A 155 -1.80 4.96 -12.36
C PHE A 155 -2.44 4.37 -13.63
N GLN A 156 -2.38 3.04 -13.83
CA GLN A 156 -3.07 2.37 -14.95
C GLN A 156 -4.59 2.58 -14.92
N ASN A 157 -5.17 2.84 -13.74
CA ASN A 157 -6.59 3.12 -13.54
C ASN A 157 -6.87 4.63 -13.39
N LEU A 158 -5.90 5.50 -13.68
CA LEU A 158 -5.99 6.96 -13.54
C LEU A 158 -5.60 7.63 -14.87
N GLU A 159 -4.65 8.57 -14.85
CA GLU A 159 -4.18 9.33 -16.01
C GLU A 159 -3.14 8.58 -16.87
N GLY A 160 -2.79 7.34 -16.49
CA GLY A 160 -1.77 6.55 -17.15
C GLY A 160 -0.34 6.91 -16.71
N GLN A 161 0.63 6.28 -17.39
CA GLN A 161 2.06 6.41 -17.12
C GLN A 161 2.57 7.81 -17.48
N LYS A 162 3.31 8.44 -16.57
CA LYS A 162 4.00 9.72 -16.84
C LYS A 162 5.23 9.50 -17.72
N GLU A 163 5.62 10.51 -18.50
CA GLU A 163 6.74 10.39 -19.45
C GLU A 163 8.08 10.02 -18.80
N TRP A 164 8.32 10.48 -17.56
CA TRP A 164 9.53 10.21 -16.79
C TRP A 164 9.50 8.87 -16.04
N VAL A 165 8.40 8.11 -16.13
CA VAL A 165 8.26 6.80 -15.50
C VAL A 165 8.39 5.74 -16.57
N HIS A 166 9.19 4.71 -16.29
CA HIS A 166 9.36 3.54 -17.15
C HIS A 166 8.97 2.29 -16.38
N VAL A 167 8.31 1.34 -17.04
CA VAL A 167 7.80 0.12 -16.41
C VAL A 167 8.52 -1.08 -17.00
N ALA A 168 9.29 -1.78 -16.17
CA ALA A 168 9.92 -3.05 -16.49
C ALA A 168 8.95 -4.21 -16.16
N PRO A 169 8.96 -5.30 -16.93
CA PRO A 169 8.16 -6.47 -16.61
C PRO A 169 8.58 -7.05 -15.25
N VAL A 170 7.60 -7.48 -14.44
CA VAL A 170 7.87 -8.16 -13.18
C VAL A 170 8.57 -9.50 -13.44
N PRO A 171 9.67 -9.84 -12.72
CA PRO A 171 10.43 -11.08 -12.93
C PRO A 171 9.72 -12.29 -12.29
N ASP A 172 8.50 -12.56 -12.74
CA ASP A 172 7.68 -13.69 -12.31
C ASP A 172 7.96 -14.91 -13.19
N THR A 173 8.73 -15.88 -12.66
CA THR A 173 9.07 -17.10 -13.39
C THR A 173 7.93 -18.10 -13.51
N TYR A 174 6.75 -17.86 -12.90
CA TYR A 174 5.57 -18.72 -13.05
C TYR A 174 4.56 -18.17 -14.07
N ARG A 175 4.37 -16.85 -14.16
CA ARG A 175 3.36 -16.30 -15.10
C ARG A 175 3.92 -15.26 -16.07
N GLY A 176 5.08 -14.70 -15.76
CA GLY A 176 5.65 -13.59 -16.49
C GLY A 176 6.17 -13.96 -17.87
N LEU A 177 6.85 -12.98 -18.48
CA LEU A 177 7.39 -13.04 -19.83
C LEU A 177 8.40 -14.18 -20.02
N TYR A 178 9.26 -14.44 -19.03
CA TYR A 178 10.27 -15.50 -19.06
C TYR A 178 10.01 -16.46 -17.91
N ARG A 179 9.38 -17.58 -18.23
CA ARG A 179 8.92 -18.59 -17.27
C ARG A 179 10.05 -19.54 -16.87
N GLU A 180 9.73 -20.52 -16.03
CA GLU A 180 10.69 -21.47 -15.48
C GLU A 180 11.37 -22.37 -16.52
N ASP A 181 10.84 -22.44 -17.75
CA ASP A 181 11.39 -23.16 -18.89
C ASP A 181 12.35 -22.32 -19.75
N HIS A 182 12.46 -21.02 -19.48
CA HIS A 182 13.41 -20.16 -20.17
C HIS A 182 14.84 -20.42 -19.66
N GLU A 183 15.78 -20.64 -20.59
CA GLU A 183 17.16 -21.07 -20.30
C GLU A 183 17.91 -20.15 -19.32
N ASP A 184 17.78 -18.83 -19.49
CA ASP A 184 18.33 -17.83 -18.58
C ASP A 184 17.32 -16.69 -18.35
N SER A 185 16.26 -16.97 -17.57
CA SER A 185 15.23 -15.98 -17.25
C SER A 185 15.80 -14.77 -16.48
N VAL A 186 16.86 -14.97 -15.68
CA VAL A 186 17.49 -13.90 -14.89
C VAL A 186 18.07 -12.82 -15.79
N THR A 187 18.93 -13.22 -16.74
CA THR A 187 19.52 -12.27 -17.69
C THR A 187 18.46 -11.68 -18.62
N ALA A 188 17.49 -12.48 -19.08
CA ALA A 188 16.43 -12.00 -19.95
C ALA A 188 15.61 -10.86 -19.29
N TYR A 189 15.19 -11.03 -18.03
CA TYR A 189 14.49 -9.96 -17.30
C TYR A 189 15.39 -8.75 -17.03
N ALA A 190 16.68 -8.93 -16.74
CA ALA A 190 17.59 -7.82 -16.50
C ALA A 190 17.82 -7.00 -17.79
N ASN A 191 17.91 -7.67 -18.94
CA ASN A 191 18.05 -7.03 -20.25
C ASN A 191 16.83 -6.19 -20.63
N GLU A 192 15.63 -6.52 -20.14
CA GLU A 192 14.45 -5.65 -20.31
C GLU A 192 14.66 -4.28 -19.64
N VAL A 193 15.35 -4.24 -18.50
CA VAL A 193 15.72 -2.98 -17.83
C VAL A 193 16.80 -2.25 -18.62
N GLU A 194 17.81 -2.96 -19.14
CA GLU A 194 18.83 -2.37 -20.01
C GLU A 194 18.22 -1.74 -21.26
N ASN A 195 17.31 -2.45 -21.92
CA ASN A 195 16.57 -1.97 -23.08
C ASN A 195 15.80 -0.68 -22.75
N ILE A 196 15.11 -0.61 -21.61
CA ILE A 196 14.42 0.60 -21.15
C ILE A 196 15.39 1.77 -21.00
N ILE A 197 16.54 1.54 -20.35
CA ILE A 197 17.59 2.55 -20.18
C ILE A 197 18.06 3.08 -21.54
N GLU A 198 18.36 2.19 -22.49
CA GLU A 198 18.79 2.59 -23.83
C GLU A 198 17.74 3.43 -24.56
N GLN A 199 16.46 3.06 -24.47
CA GLN A 199 15.38 3.79 -25.12
C GLN A 199 15.16 5.16 -24.47
N ALA A 200 15.29 5.28 -23.16
CA ALA A 200 15.24 6.56 -22.46
C ALA A 200 16.40 7.47 -22.91
N HIS A 201 17.63 6.93 -22.98
CA HIS A 201 18.81 7.67 -23.43
C HIS A 201 18.71 8.12 -24.89
N LYS A 202 18.17 7.28 -25.80
CA LYS A 202 17.90 7.66 -27.21
C LYS A 202 16.95 8.86 -27.32
N LYS A 203 16.09 9.07 -26.32
CA LYS A 203 15.20 10.24 -26.21
C LYS A 203 15.81 11.41 -25.44
N GLY A 204 17.10 11.35 -25.08
CA GLY A 204 17.78 12.37 -24.30
C GLY A 204 17.40 12.41 -22.82
N ARG A 205 16.70 11.38 -22.33
CA ARG A 205 16.30 11.26 -20.92
C ARG A 205 17.38 10.52 -20.13
N LYS A 206 17.39 10.67 -18.80
CA LYS A 206 18.39 10.03 -17.92
C LYS A 206 17.71 9.43 -16.70
N ILE A 207 18.19 8.25 -16.29
CA ILE A 207 17.60 7.48 -15.19
C ILE A 207 18.18 7.90 -13.85
N ALA A 208 17.32 8.35 -12.94
CA ALA A 208 17.66 8.65 -11.56
C ALA A 208 17.68 7.39 -10.70
N ALA A 209 16.68 6.52 -10.85
CA ALA A 209 16.59 5.32 -10.02
C ALA A 209 15.92 4.14 -10.71
N PHE A 210 16.32 2.95 -10.30
CA PHE A 210 15.45 1.77 -10.30
C PHE A 210 14.83 1.61 -8.91
N PHE A 211 13.51 1.56 -8.84
CA PHE A 211 12.75 1.55 -7.59
C PHE A 211 11.89 0.30 -7.56
N ALA A 212 12.16 -0.61 -6.62
CA ALA A 212 11.46 -1.88 -6.55
C ALA A 212 11.21 -2.36 -5.13
N GLU A 213 10.05 -2.98 -4.91
CA GLU A 213 9.82 -3.89 -3.79
C GLU A 213 10.79 -5.06 -3.93
N SER A 214 11.56 -5.38 -2.88
CA SER A 214 12.51 -6.50 -2.93
C SER A 214 11.82 -7.83 -3.24
N LEU A 215 10.56 -7.98 -2.81
CA LEU A 215 9.64 -9.03 -3.23
C LEU A 215 8.28 -8.37 -3.55
N PRO A 216 7.89 -8.24 -4.84
CA PRO A 216 6.64 -7.60 -5.22
C PRO A 216 5.42 -8.25 -4.53
N SER A 217 4.81 -7.53 -3.57
CA SER A 217 3.70 -8.06 -2.79
C SER A 217 2.40 -8.00 -3.58
N VAL A 218 2.03 -6.81 -4.06
CA VAL A 218 0.78 -6.57 -4.78
C VAL A 218 0.72 -7.33 -6.10
N GLY A 219 1.89 -7.54 -6.72
CA GLY A 219 2.07 -8.39 -7.91
C GLY A 219 1.73 -9.87 -7.68
N GLY A 220 1.56 -10.30 -6.42
CA GLY A 220 1.18 -11.67 -6.07
C GLY A 220 2.29 -12.44 -5.36
N GLN A 221 2.98 -11.82 -4.41
CA GLN A 221 4.05 -12.45 -3.62
C GLN A 221 5.17 -13.01 -4.51
N ILE A 222 5.69 -12.19 -5.43
CA ILE A 222 6.69 -12.62 -6.41
C ILE A 222 8.05 -12.72 -5.74
N ILE A 223 8.77 -13.81 -6.04
CA ILE A 223 10.16 -14.00 -5.65
C ILE A 223 11.00 -13.79 -6.92
N PRO A 224 11.65 -12.61 -7.11
CA PRO A 224 12.58 -12.41 -8.21
C PRO A 224 13.68 -13.49 -8.15
N PRO A 225 14.08 -14.07 -9.29
CA PRO A 225 15.12 -15.08 -9.29
C PRO A 225 16.45 -14.47 -8.81
N ALA A 226 17.24 -15.25 -8.07
CA ALA A 226 18.49 -14.77 -7.48
C ALA A 226 19.45 -14.22 -8.55
N GLY A 227 20.15 -13.14 -8.23
CA GLY A 227 21.03 -12.43 -9.16
C GLY A 227 20.33 -11.43 -10.09
N TYR A 228 18.99 -11.40 -10.16
CA TYR A 228 18.25 -10.44 -10.99
C TYR A 228 18.58 -8.99 -10.61
N PHE A 229 18.43 -8.62 -9.33
CA PHE A 229 18.71 -7.24 -8.91
C PHE A 229 20.19 -6.88 -8.97
N GLN A 230 21.09 -7.84 -8.87
CA GLN A 230 22.53 -7.60 -9.10
C GLN A 230 22.77 -7.10 -10.53
N LYS A 231 22.28 -7.84 -11.54
CA LYS A 231 22.40 -7.44 -12.96
C LYS A 231 21.69 -6.11 -13.23
N VAL A 232 20.47 -5.93 -12.72
CA VAL A 232 19.74 -4.66 -12.86
C VAL A 232 20.53 -3.49 -12.27
N ALA A 233 21.11 -3.65 -11.08
CA ALA A 233 21.92 -2.59 -10.48
C ALA A 233 23.19 -2.28 -11.28
N GLU A 234 23.82 -3.26 -11.92
CA GLU A 234 24.94 -3.04 -12.84
C GLU A 234 24.52 -2.14 -14.01
N HIS A 235 23.41 -2.45 -14.69
CA HIS A 235 22.90 -1.63 -15.80
C HIS A 235 22.51 -0.21 -15.33
N VAL A 236 21.79 -0.11 -14.21
CA VAL A 236 21.30 1.17 -13.67
C VAL A 236 22.46 2.06 -13.23
N ARG A 237 23.46 1.52 -12.53
CA ARG A 237 24.63 2.29 -12.07
C ARG A 237 25.53 2.70 -13.24
N LYS A 238 25.70 1.84 -14.25
CA LYS A 238 26.40 2.19 -15.50
C LYS A 238 25.72 3.37 -16.23
N ALA A 239 24.39 3.49 -16.11
CA ALA A 239 23.62 4.61 -16.63
C ALA A 239 23.64 5.87 -15.74
N GLY A 240 24.31 5.81 -14.57
CA GLY A 240 24.38 6.92 -13.60
C GLY A 240 23.17 7.02 -12.66
N GLY A 241 22.32 5.99 -12.62
CA GLY A 241 21.21 5.88 -11.67
C GLY A 241 21.61 5.18 -10.37
N VAL A 242 20.68 5.13 -9.42
CA VAL A 242 20.81 4.38 -8.15
C VAL A 242 19.73 3.32 -7.98
N PHE A 243 19.99 2.31 -7.16
CA PHE A 243 19.02 1.28 -6.79
C PHE A 243 18.33 1.61 -5.47
N ILE A 244 17.00 1.65 -5.45
CA ILE A 244 16.18 1.82 -4.27
C ILE A 244 15.43 0.52 -3.97
N ALA A 245 15.72 -0.08 -2.82
CA ALA A 245 15.02 -1.27 -2.33
C ALA A 245 13.92 -0.88 -1.34
N ASP A 246 12.67 -1.16 -1.70
CA ASP A 246 11.50 -1.01 -0.85
C ASP A 246 11.30 -2.29 -0.01
N GLU A 247 11.68 -2.20 1.26
CA GLU A 247 11.61 -3.26 2.26
C GLU A 247 10.36 -3.14 3.14
N ILE A 248 9.41 -2.25 2.81
CA ILE A 248 8.26 -1.96 3.67
C ILE A 248 7.38 -3.21 3.89
N GLN A 249 7.28 -4.11 2.91
CA GLN A 249 6.51 -5.35 3.05
C GLN A 249 7.30 -6.49 3.72
N VAL A 250 8.62 -6.52 3.51
CA VAL A 250 9.43 -7.75 3.55
C VAL A 250 10.72 -7.66 4.37
N GLY A 251 11.04 -6.49 4.94
CA GLY A 251 12.13 -6.35 5.89
C GLY A 251 11.82 -6.95 7.27
N PHE A 252 12.73 -6.69 8.22
CA PHE A 252 12.62 -7.12 9.63
C PHE A 252 12.55 -8.65 9.81
N GLY A 253 13.29 -9.41 9.01
CA GLY A 253 13.38 -10.87 9.17
C GLY A 253 12.18 -11.65 8.63
N ARG A 254 11.21 -10.97 8.02
CA ARG A 254 10.01 -11.59 7.40
C ARG A 254 10.32 -12.77 6.49
N VAL A 255 11.39 -12.64 5.70
CA VAL A 255 11.79 -13.64 4.71
C VAL A 255 12.55 -14.83 5.30
N GLY A 256 12.66 -14.90 6.62
CA GLY A 256 13.40 -15.96 7.30
C GLY A 256 14.89 -15.68 7.26
N LYS A 257 15.66 -16.45 6.48
CA LYS A 257 17.15 -16.47 6.48
C LYS A 257 17.89 -15.12 6.47
N HIS A 258 17.25 -14.03 6.07
CA HIS A 258 17.83 -12.70 6.03
C HIS A 258 16.96 -11.67 6.74
N PHE A 259 17.59 -10.59 7.24
CA PHE A 259 16.86 -9.52 7.92
C PHE A 259 16.16 -8.61 6.91
N TRP A 260 16.79 -8.39 5.75
CA TRP A 260 16.25 -7.62 4.63
C TRP A 260 16.11 -8.52 3.40
N ALA A 261 15.00 -8.41 2.69
CA ALA A 261 14.69 -9.31 1.58
C ALA A 261 15.62 -9.14 0.38
N PHE A 262 16.18 -7.94 0.15
CA PHE A 262 17.16 -7.71 -0.92
C PHE A 262 18.38 -8.64 -0.79
N GLN A 263 18.71 -9.10 0.42
CA GLN A 263 19.84 -10.00 0.66
C GLN A 263 19.65 -11.38 0.03
N LEU A 264 18.40 -11.76 -0.33
CA LEU A 264 18.11 -12.99 -1.08
C LEU A 264 18.71 -12.98 -2.50
N GLN A 265 19.14 -11.84 -3.01
CA GLN A 265 19.71 -11.71 -4.35
C GLN A 265 21.18 -12.07 -4.44
N GLY A 266 21.86 -12.25 -3.30
CA GLY A 266 23.28 -12.58 -3.20
C GLY A 266 24.02 -11.65 -2.23
N GLU A 267 25.11 -12.15 -1.65
CA GLU A 267 25.90 -11.43 -0.65
C GLU A 267 26.53 -10.13 -1.19
N ASP A 268 26.84 -10.10 -2.49
CA ASP A 268 27.45 -8.94 -3.15
C ASP A 268 26.44 -7.85 -3.53
N PHE A 269 25.13 -8.13 -3.45
CA PHE A 269 24.10 -7.17 -3.80
C PHE A 269 23.75 -6.24 -2.63
N ILE A 270 24.13 -4.97 -2.77
CA ILE A 270 23.80 -3.90 -1.81
C ILE A 270 23.07 -2.79 -2.57
N PRO A 271 21.84 -2.41 -2.20
CA PRO A 271 21.14 -1.26 -2.78
C PRO A 271 21.77 0.06 -2.30
N ASP A 272 21.46 1.17 -2.97
CA ASP A 272 22.00 2.49 -2.62
C ASP A 272 21.11 3.23 -1.59
N ILE A 273 19.82 2.93 -1.60
CA ILE A 273 18.81 3.41 -0.65
C ILE A 273 17.90 2.24 -0.27
N VAL A 274 17.60 2.12 1.03
CA VAL A 274 16.59 1.19 1.57
C VAL A 274 15.49 1.98 2.25
N THR A 275 14.24 1.68 1.94
CA THR A 275 13.09 2.26 2.62
C THR A 275 12.38 1.21 3.46
N MET A 276 11.93 1.63 4.64
CA MET A 276 11.30 0.75 5.61
C MET A 276 10.16 1.47 6.33
N GLY A 277 9.14 0.70 6.73
CA GLY A 277 7.89 1.20 7.30
C GLY A 277 7.15 0.05 7.99
N LYS A 278 5.81 0.00 7.88
CA LYS A 278 4.92 -1.09 8.33
C LYS A 278 5.42 -1.87 9.59
N PRO A 279 6.21 -2.96 9.49
CA PRO A 279 6.61 -3.73 10.66
C PRO A 279 7.47 -2.97 11.68
N ILE A 280 8.17 -1.91 11.25
CA ILE A 280 9.17 -1.17 12.03
C ILE A 280 8.69 -0.67 13.40
N GLY A 281 7.39 -0.42 13.56
CA GLY A 281 6.80 0.08 14.81
C GLY A 281 5.71 -0.84 15.39
N ASN A 282 5.58 -2.07 14.90
CA ASN A 282 4.50 -3.00 15.29
C ASN A 282 3.09 -2.37 15.28
N GLY A 283 2.82 -1.47 14.32
CA GLY A 283 1.57 -0.69 14.22
C GLY A 283 1.67 0.79 14.61
N HIS A 284 2.73 1.21 15.29
CA HIS A 284 3.02 2.63 15.52
C HIS A 284 3.51 3.32 14.24
N PRO A 285 3.07 4.56 13.93
CA PRO A 285 3.58 5.32 12.80
C PRO A 285 5.08 5.60 12.92
N LEU A 286 5.86 4.88 12.13
CA LEU A 286 7.30 4.98 12.04
C LEU A 286 7.72 4.45 10.67
N ALA A 287 8.74 5.07 10.10
CA ALA A 287 9.40 4.68 8.88
C ALA A 287 10.84 5.20 8.89
N CYS A 288 11.67 4.67 8.01
CA CYS A 288 13.05 5.11 7.87
C CYS A 288 13.51 5.00 6.42
N VAL A 289 14.40 5.90 6.02
CA VAL A 289 15.26 5.75 4.85
C VAL A 289 16.67 5.50 5.36
N ALA A 290 17.28 4.40 4.97
CA ALA A 290 18.71 4.14 5.16
C ALA A 290 19.43 4.33 3.82
N THR A 291 20.55 5.03 3.81
CA THR A 291 21.30 5.30 2.58
C THR A 291 22.80 5.44 2.83
N THR A 292 23.55 5.55 1.75
CA THR A 292 24.97 5.85 1.77
C THR A 292 25.24 7.29 2.19
N LYS A 293 26.43 7.51 2.76
CA LYS A 293 26.89 8.85 3.15
C LYS A 293 26.93 9.81 1.96
N GLN A 294 27.34 9.34 0.77
CA GLN A 294 27.44 10.15 -0.44
C GLN A 294 26.08 10.70 -0.89
N ILE A 295 25.03 9.88 -0.84
CA ILE A 295 23.67 10.32 -1.20
C ILE A 295 23.13 11.31 -0.17
N ALA A 296 23.33 11.03 1.12
CA ALA A 296 22.93 11.94 2.19
C ALA A 296 23.65 13.30 2.10
N GLU A 297 24.96 13.31 1.82
CA GLU A 297 25.75 14.53 1.63
C GLU A 297 25.28 15.33 0.41
N ALA A 298 24.96 14.69 -0.72
CA ALA A 298 24.42 15.38 -1.89
C ALA A 298 23.04 16.00 -1.63
N PHE A 299 22.23 15.38 -0.76
CA PHE A 299 20.96 15.93 -0.31
C PHE A 299 21.17 17.13 0.63
N ALA A 300 22.08 17.02 1.60
CA ALA A 300 22.46 18.12 2.49
C ALA A 300 23.08 19.31 1.73
N ALA A 301 23.85 19.05 0.67
CA ALA A 301 24.48 20.07 -0.17
C ALA A 301 23.47 20.96 -0.94
N THR A 302 22.17 20.65 -0.91
CA THR A 302 21.13 21.60 -1.34
C THR A 302 21.10 22.87 -0.51
N GLY A 303 21.63 22.83 0.73
CA GLY A 303 21.55 23.92 1.69
C GLY A 303 20.17 24.13 2.31
N VAL A 304 19.19 23.31 1.94
CA VAL A 304 17.81 23.38 2.45
C VAL A 304 17.65 22.41 3.60
N GLU A 305 17.25 22.91 4.77
CA GLU A 305 16.92 22.07 5.93
C GLU A 305 15.81 21.06 5.56
N TYR A 306 16.08 19.77 5.81
CA TYR A 306 15.04 18.75 5.84
C TYR A 306 14.62 18.51 7.29
N PHE A 307 13.33 18.63 7.56
CA PHE A 307 12.77 18.43 8.88
C PHE A 307 11.42 17.70 8.82
N ASN A 308 11.26 16.68 9.64
CA ASN A 308 10.00 15.99 9.87
C ASN A 308 9.66 16.09 11.36
N THR A 309 8.57 16.78 11.70
CA THR A 309 8.22 17.10 13.10
C THR A 309 8.14 15.88 14.00
N PHE A 310 7.63 14.77 13.50
CA PHE A 310 7.44 13.53 14.26
C PHE A 310 8.50 12.47 13.94
N GLY A 311 9.24 12.64 12.84
CA GLY A 311 10.32 11.76 12.42
C GLY A 311 11.42 11.66 13.48
N GLY A 312 11.59 10.45 14.03
CA GLY A 312 12.63 10.17 15.03
C GLY A 312 12.32 10.73 16.43
N ASN A 313 11.05 10.93 16.77
CA ASN A 313 10.69 11.30 18.15
C ASN A 313 11.09 10.18 19.15
N PRO A 314 11.34 10.51 20.43
CA PRO A 314 11.81 9.54 21.43
C PRO A 314 10.92 8.30 21.59
N VAL A 315 9.59 8.45 21.52
CA VAL A 315 8.62 7.36 21.69
C VAL A 315 8.66 6.41 20.49
N SER A 316 8.65 6.93 19.26
CA SER A 316 8.77 6.10 18.06
C SER A 316 10.08 5.30 18.08
N CYS A 317 11.20 5.92 18.46
CA CYS A 317 12.49 5.24 18.56
C CYS A 317 12.50 4.16 19.66
N ALA A 318 11.92 4.43 20.84
CA ALA A 318 11.77 3.42 21.90
C ALA A 318 10.95 2.21 21.45
N ILE A 319 9.86 2.46 20.71
CA ILE A 319 9.03 1.41 20.12
C ILE A 319 9.84 0.59 19.10
N GLY A 320 10.57 1.26 18.20
CA GLY A 320 11.41 0.59 17.20
C GLY A 320 12.49 -0.29 17.84
N LEU A 321 13.16 0.21 18.88
CA LEU A 321 14.12 -0.55 19.68
C LEU A 321 13.48 -1.81 20.30
N ALA A 322 12.31 -1.66 20.93
CA ALA A 322 11.59 -2.79 21.51
C ALA A 322 11.16 -3.83 20.46
N VAL A 323 10.82 -3.40 19.23
CA VAL A 323 10.54 -4.31 18.12
C VAL A 323 11.79 -5.12 17.75
N LEU A 324 12.95 -4.47 17.61
CA LEU A 324 14.22 -5.16 17.33
C LEU A 324 14.57 -6.16 18.43
N ASP A 325 14.43 -5.77 19.70
CA ASP A 325 14.70 -6.64 20.85
C ASP A 325 13.80 -7.89 20.85
N VAL A 326 12.51 -7.73 20.52
CA VAL A 326 11.58 -8.86 20.45
C VAL A 326 11.91 -9.80 19.29
N ILE A 327 12.26 -9.27 18.12
CA ILE A 327 12.70 -10.08 16.97
C ILE A 327 13.88 -10.96 17.35
N GLU A 328 14.86 -10.40 18.06
CA GLU A 328 16.06 -11.10 18.50
C GLU A 328 15.76 -12.11 19.61
N LYS A 329 15.13 -11.67 20.71
CA LYS A 329 14.84 -12.46 21.91
C LYS A 329 13.92 -13.65 21.65
N GLU A 330 12.95 -13.49 20.74
CA GLU A 330 12.01 -14.56 20.39
C GLU A 330 12.43 -15.33 19.14
N HIS A 331 13.64 -15.08 18.62
CA HIS A 331 14.20 -15.75 17.45
C HIS A 331 13.26 -15.75 16.24
N LEU A 332 12.53 -14.64 16.03
CA LEU A 332 11.42 -14.58 15.07
C LEU A 332 11.87 -14.81 13.62
N GLN A 333 13.12 -14.50 13.31
CA GLN A 333 13.72 -14.75 12.01
C GLN A 333 13.88 -16.26 11.71
N ALA A 334 14.42 -17.02 12.67
CA ALA A 334 14.54 -18.47 12.56
C ALA A 334 13.16 -19.12 12.52
N HIS A 335 12.27 -18.68 13.42
CA HIS A 335 10.88 -19.12 13.46
C HIS A 335 10.15 -18.90 12.13
N ALA A 336 10.32 -17.75 11.49
CA ALA A 336 9.71 -17.49 10.18
C ALA A 336 10.23 -18.43 9.09
N THR A 337 11.51 -18.81 9.14
CA THR A 337 12.08 -19.82 8.24
C THR A 337 11.43 -21.17 8.47
N GLU A 338 11.33 -21.62 9.72
CA GLU A 338 10.78 -22.92 10.08
C GLU A 338 9.29 -23.02 9.71
N VAL A 339 8.46 -22.09 10.20
CA VAL A 339 7.02 -22.10 9.98
C VAL A 339 6.67 -21.82 8.51
N GLY A 340 7.40 -20.92 7.86
CA GLY A 340 7.24 -20.64 6.44
C GLY A 340 7.49 -21.87 5.57
N ASN A 341 8.58 -22.59 5.82
CA ASN A 341 8.89 -23.84 5.12
C ASN A 341 7.83 -24.92 5.37
N PHE A 342 7.35 -25.03 6.61
CA PHE A 342 6.28 -25.96 6.95
C PHE A 342 4.97 -25.64 6.23
N LEU A 343 4.53 -24.38 6.24
CA LEU A 343 3.32 -23.94 5.54
C LEU A 343 3.41 -24.18 4.03
N MET A 344 4.55 -23.84 3.42
CA MET A 344 4.78 -24.11 1.99
C MET A 344 4.78 -25.62 1.68
N LYS A 345 5.36 -26.45 2.57
CA LYS A 345 5.31 -27.92 2.44
C LYS A 345 3.86 -28.42 2.44
N LEU A 346 3.06 -27.99 3.42
CA LEU A 346 1.65 -28.37 3.52
C LEU A 346 0.85 -27.97 2.26
N PHE A 347 1.08 -26.78 1.71
CA PHE A 347 0.43 -26.38 0.46
C PHE A 347 0.91 -27.16 -0.77
N LYS A 348 2.19 -27.55 -0.83
CA LYS A 348 2.72 -28.41 -1.90
C LYS A 348 2.13 -29.82 -1.84
N GLU A 349 1.91 -30.35 -0.65
CA GLU A 349 1.16 -31.60 -0.45
C GLU A 349 -0.31 -31.42 -0.84
N LEU A 350 -0.95 -30.32 -0.43
CA LEU A 350 -2.34 -30.04 -0.80
C LEU A 350 -2.55 -29.87 -2.31
N LYS A 351 -1.55 -29.31 -3.01
CA LYS A 351 -1.52 -29.16 -4.46
C LYS A 351 -1.66 -30.50 -5.20
N THR A 352 -1.13 -31.61 -4.66
CA THR A 352 -1.28 -32.92 -5.30
C THR A 352 -2.71 -33.45 -5.25
N LYS A 353 -3.51 -32.96 -4.30
CA LYS A 353 -4.93 -33.30 -4.15
C LYS A 353 -5.85 -32.34 -4.92
N HIS A 354 -5.49 -31.05 -4.98
CA HIS A 354 -6.33 -30.02 -5.58
C HIS A 354 -5.61 -29.29 -6.72
N LEU A 355 -5.96 -29.66 -7.96
CA LEU A 355 -5.40 -29.08 -9.19
C LEU A 355 -5.63 -27.57 -9.35
N ILE A 356 -6.52 -26.98 -8.53
CA ILE A 356 -6.72 -25.53 -8.47
C ILE A 356 -5.49 -24.80 -7.93
N ILE A 357 -4.62 -25.47 -7.16
CA ILE A 357 -3.38 -24.88 -6.67
C ILE A 357 -2.33 -25.00 -7.79
N GLY A 358 -1.99 -23.87 -8.40
CA GLY A 358 -1.05 -23.82 -9.52
C GLY A 358 0.39 -23.66 -9.09
N ASP A 359 0.64 -22.75 -8.14
CA ASP A 359 1.97 -22.46 -7.63
C ASP A 359 1.95 -22.17 -6.13
N VAL A 360 3.06 -22.50 -5.47
CA VAL A 360 3.31 -22.24 -4.05
C VAL A 360 4.72 -21.67 -3.95
N ARG A 361 4.80 -20.36 -3.71
CA ARG A 361 6.05 -19.59 -3.70
C ARG A 361 6.15 -18.75 -2.44
N GLY A 362 7.37 -18.44 -2.02
CA GLY A 362 7.59 -17.61 -0.84
C GLY A 362 8.97 -17.76 -0.23
N SER A 363 9.25 -16.94 0.77
CA SER A 363 10.39 -17.07 1.67
C SER A 363 9.96 -16.63 3.07
N GLY A 364 10.33 -17.41 4.09
CA GLY A 364 9.86 -17.19 5.46
C GLY A 364 8.34 -17.09 5.53
N LEU A 365 7.83 -16.08 6.24
CA LEU A 365 6.38 -15.81 6.37
C LEU A 365 5.88 -14.77 5.35
N PHE A 366 6.41 -14.80 4.13
CA PHE A 366 5.90 -14.09 2.96
C PHE A 366 5.65 -15.13 1.86
N ILE A 367 4.40 -15.57 1.72
CA ILE A 367 4.02 -16.74 0.90
C ILE A 367 2.80 -16.41 0.04
N GLY A 368 2.86 -16.84 -1.23
CA GLY A 368 1.76 -16.80 -2.19
C GLY A 368 1.34 -18.21 -2.60
N VAL A 369 0.03 -18.46 -2.63
CA VAL A 369 -0.57 -19.67 -3.21
C VAL A 369 -1.44 -19.26 -4.39
N ASP A 370 -0.97 -19.54 -5.60
CA ASP A 370 -1.60 -19.13 -6.87
C ASP A 370 -2.72 -20.10 -7.24
N LEU A 371 -3.97 -19.63 -7.25
CA LEU A 371 -5.11 -20.45 -7.63
C LEU A 371 -5.43 -20.30 -9.12
N ILE A 372 -5.47 -21.40 -9.85
CA ILE A 372 -5.65 -21.45 -11.30
C ILE A 372 -6.81 -22.37 -11.70
N LYS A 373 -7.39 -22.14 -12.88
CA LYS A 373 -8.46 -22.98 -13.44
C LYS A 373 -7.93 -24.13 -14.28
N ASP A 374 -6.74 -23.95 -14.85
CA ASP A 374 -6.09 -24.89 -15.75
C ASP A 374 -4.57 -24.76 -15.64
N GLN A 375 -3.85 -25.86 -15.86
CA GLN A 375 -2.39 -25.93 -15.67
C GLN A 375 -1.58 -25.39 -16.86
N ALA A 376 -2.14 -25.40 -18.07
CA ALA A 376 -1.43 -25.03 -19.29
C ALA A 376 -1.37 -23.49 -19.48
N GLU A 377 -2.53 -22.84 -19.46
CA GLU A 377 -2.68 -21.38 -19.56
C GLU A 377 -2.50 -20.69 -18.21
N ARG A 378 -2.57 -21.47 -17.12
CA ARG A 378 -2.48 -20.98 -15.73
C ARG A 378 -3.58 -19.97 -15.42
N THR A 379 -4.75 -20.03 -16.08
CA THR A 379 -5.78 -18.98 -15.98
C THR A 379 -6.17 -18.70 -14.52
N PRO A 380 -6.19 -17.44 -14.04
CA PRO A 380 -6.56 -17.11 -12.67
C PRO A 380 -7.93 -17.65 -12.23
N ALA A 381 -7.98 -18.31 -11.06
CA ALA A 381 -9.21 -18.77 -10.42
C ALA A 381 -9.80 -17.70 -9.48
N THR A 382 -10.10 -16.52 -10.02
CA THR A 382 -10.51 -15.34 -9.23
C THR A 382 -11.77 -15.57 -8.39
N ALA A 383 -12.80 -16.20 -8.99
CA ALA A 383 -14.07 -16.42 -8.30
C ALA A 383 -13.94 -17.47 -7.18
N GLU A 384 -13.16 -18.51 -7.43
CA GLU A 384 -12.86 -19.55 -6.46
C GLU A 384 -12.02 -19.01 -5.29
N ALA A 385 -11.06 -18.12 -5.59
CA ALA A 385 -10.29 -17.44 -4.57
C ALA A 385 -11.19 -16.53 -3.70
N GLU A 386 -12.09 -15.75 -4.29
CA GLU A 386 -13.04 -14.92 -3.55
C GLU A 386 -13.99 -15.76 -2.67
N TYR A 387 -14.47 -16.89 -3.20
CA TYR A 387 -15.25 -17.86 -2.43
C TYR A 387 -14.45 -18.37 -1.23
N LEU A 388 -13.22 -18.84 -1.43
CA LEU A 388 -12.37 -19.34 -0.35
C LEU A 388 -12.12 -18.27 0.73
N ILE A 389 -11.78 -17.04 0.34
CA ILE A 389 -11.56 -15.95 1.30
C ILE A 389 -12.82 -15.66 2.13
N THR A 390 -13.99 -15.69 1.50
CA THR A 390 -15.26 -15.48 2.20
C THR A 390 -15.55 -16.60 3.19
N ARG A 391 -15.36 -17.87 2.78
CA ARG A 391 -15.57 -19.03 3.64
C ARG A 391 -14.54 -19.11 4.77
N LEU A 392 -13.28 -18.79 4.53
CA LEU A 392 -12.25 -18.74 5.57
C LEU A 392 -12.61 -17.73 6.66
N LYS A 393 -13.15 -16.56 6.31
CA LYS A 393 -13.64 -15.60 7.30
C LYS A 393 -14.75 -16.18 8.17
N GLU A 394 -15.68 -16.94 7.58
CA GLU A 394 -16.77 -17.61 8.32
C GLU A 394 -16.23 -18.71 9.26
N GLU A 395 -15.09 -19.30 8.91
CA GLU A 395 -14.31 -20.24 9.72
C GLU A 395 -13.30 -19.52 10.64
N TYR A 396 -13.45 -18.19 10.81
CA TYR A 396 -12.63 -17.34 11.67
C TYR A 396 -11.14 -17.27 11.30
N ILE A 397 -10.82 -17.38 10.01
CA ILE A 397 -9.47 -17.20 9.46
C ILE A 397 -9.47 -15.99 8.54
N LEU A 398 -8.68 -14.98 8.86
CA LEU A 398 -8.57 -13.75 8.08
C LEU A 398 -7.44 -13.89 7.07
N LEU A 399 -7.84 -14.18 5.83
CA LEU A 399 -6.97 -14.23 4.67
C LEU A 399 -7.44 -13.23 3.61
N SER A 400 -6.61 -12.94 2.62
CA SER A 400 -6.95 -12.08 1.50
C SER A 400 -6.17 -12.52 0.25
N THR A 401 -6.48 -11.92 -0.90
CA THR A 401 -5.77 -12.18 -2.16
C THR A 401 -4.98 -10.96 -2.64
N ASP A 402 -3.94 -11.21 -3.42
CA ASP A 402 -3.17 -10.25 -4.22
C ASP A 402 -3.02 -10.78 -5.67
N GLY A 403 -2.19 -10.12 -6.48
CA GLY A 403 -1.94 -10.44 -7.87
C GLY A 403 -2.93 -9.78 -8.83
N PRO A 404 -2.55 -9.60 -10.11
CA PRO A 404 -3.42 -8.97 -11.12
C PRO A 404 -4.74 -9.73 -11.32
N GLY A 405 -4.73 -11.06 -11.16
CA GLY A 405 -5.93 -11.89 -11.20
C GLY A 405 -6.72 -11.98 -9.89
N ARG A 406 -6.26 -11.34 -8.80
CA ARG A 406 -6.83 -11.43 -7.45
C ARG A 406 -7.04 -12.89 -6.96
N ASN A 407 -6.18 -13.79 -7.42
CA ASN A 407 -6.28 -15.24 -7.25
C ASN A 407 -5.14 -15.83 -6.42
N VAL A 408 -4.18 -15.01 -5.97
CA VAL A 408 -3.07 -15.46 -5.13
C VAL A 408 -3.46 -15.29 -3.68
N LEU A 409 -3.65 -16.37 -2.93
CA LEU A 409 -3.82 -16.31 -1.48
C LEU A 409 -2.52 -15.78 -0.86
N LYS A 410 -2.60 -14.69 -0.09
CA LYS A 410 -1.41 -14.03 0.46
C LYS A 410 -1.27 -14.28 1.95
N PHE A 411 -0.10 -14.78 2.32
CA PHE A 411 0.28 -15.04 3.70
C PHE A 411 1.39 -14.10 4.11
N LYS A 412 1.05 -13.23 5.06
CA LYS A 412 1.98 -12.32 5.72
C LYS A 412 1.51 -12.07 7.17
N PRO A 413 1.36 -13.13 7.97
CA PRO A 413 0.82 -13.06 9.33
C PRO A 413 1.78 -12.31 10.27
N PRO A 414 1.37 -11.97 11.50
CA PRO A 414 2.33 -11.72 12.58
C PRO A 414 3.41 -12.80 12.67
N MET A 415 4.65 -12.44 13.00
CA MET A 415 5.79 -13.36 13.01
C MET A 415 5.64 -14.46 14.06
N CYS A 416 4.78 -14.29 15.07
CA CYS A 416 4.46 -15.32 16.07
C CYS A 416 3.46 -16.40 15.57
N PHE A 417 3.01 -16.33 14.32
CA PHE A 417 2.19 -17.37 13.66
C PHE A 417 2.95 -18.70 13.64
N ASN A 418 2.31 -19.80 14.05
CA ASN A 418 3.00 -21.05 14.36
C ASN A 418 2.58 -22.23 13.47
N MET A 419 3.10 -23.42 13.79
CA MET A 419 2.84 -24.66 13.04
C MET A 419 1.39 -25.11 13.18
N GLU A 420 0.77 -24.93 14.34
CA GLU A 420 -0.65 -25.24 14.56
C GLU A 420 -1.55 -24.33 13.73
N ASP A 421 -1.24 -23.04 13.66
CA ASP A 421 -1.94 -22.08 12.81
C ASP A 421 -1.81 -22.46 11.32
N ALA A 422 -0.60 -22.81 10.88
CA ALA A 422 -0.34 -23.27 9.52
C ALA A 422 -1.22 -24.49 9.17
N LYS A 423 -1.23 -25.50 10.05
CA LYS A 423 -2.04 -26.71 9.87
C LYS A 423 -3.52 -26.39 9.85
N LEU A 424 -4.01 -25.57 10.78
CA LEU A 424 -5.42 -25.16 10.84
C LEU A 424 -5.87 -24.53 9.52
N VAL A 425 -5.07 -23.63 8.96
CA VAL A 425 -5.41 -22.96 7.70
C VAL A 425 -5.45 -23.95 6.54
N VAL A 426 -4.42 -24.78 6.38
CA VAL A 426 -4.34 -25.73 5.25
C VAL A 426 -5.45 -26.79 5.36
N ASP A 427 -5.70 -27.35 6.54
CA ASP A 427 -6.79 -28.31 6.76
C ASP A 427 -8.17 -27.69 6.46
N THR A 428 -8.37 -26.42 6.82
CA THR A 428 -9.61 -25.71 6.52
C THR A 428 -9.78 -25.48 5.03
N ILE A 429 -8.72 -25.07 4.33
CA ILE A 429 -8.73 -24.91 2.87
C ILE A 429 -9.00 -26.26 2.18
N ASP A 430 -8.35 -27.34 2.64
CA ASP A 430 -8.58 -28.69 2.12
C ASP A 430 -10.05 -29.09 2.20
N ARG A 431 -10.64 -28.94 3.39
CA ARG A 431 -12.07 -29.24 3.61
C ARG A 431 -12.97 -28.41 2.71
N LEU A 432 -12.71 -27.11 2.57
CA LEU A 432 -13.51 -26.22 1.73
C LEU A 432 -13.39 -26.59 0.24
N LEU A 433 -12.20 -26.92 -0.23
CA LEU A 433 -11.98 -27.35 -1.61
C LEU A 433 -12.63 -28.72 -1.88
N THR A 434 -12.50 -29.68 -0.97
CA THR A 434 -13.16 -31.00 -1.08
C THR A 434 -14.68 -30.89 -1.04
N GLY A 435 -15.25 -30.09 -0.13
CA GLY A 435 -16.71 -29.88 -0.06
C GLY A 435 -17.27 -29.16 -1.29
N THR A 436 -16.45 -28.36 -1.98
CA THR A 436 -16.85 -27.71 -3.24
C THR A 436 -16.90 -28.69 -4.41
N THR A 437 -16.09 -29.76 -4.40
CA THR A 437 -16.14 -30.82 -5.43
C THR A 437 -17.45 -31.61 -5.40
N ASP A 438 -18.06 -31.82 -4.24
CA ASP A 438 -19.35 -32.54 -4.15
C ASP A 438 -20.55 -31.67 -4.56
N GLN A 439 -20.46 -30.34 -4.38
CA GLN A 439 -21.53 -29.41 -4.73
C GLN A 439 -21.52 -28.96 -6.21
N LYS A 440 -20.48 -29.28 -6.99
CA LYS A 440 -20.43 -29.00 -8.44
C LYS A 440 -21.37 -29.87 -9.29
N THR A 441 -22.22 -30.70 -8.68
CA THR A 441 -23.36 -31.35 -9.36
C THR A 441 -24.66 -30.53 -9.33
N VAL A 442 -24.67 -29.32 -8.74
CA VAL A 442 -25.82 -28.40 -8.86
C VAL A 442 -25.45 -27.21 -9.76
N SER A 443 -25.86 -27.34 -11.01
CA SER A 443 -25.82 -26.38 -12.11
C SER A 443 -25.58 -24.90 -11.76
N MET A 444 -24.50 -24.35 -12.31
CA MET A 444 -24.14 -22.92 -12.43
C MET A 444 -25.14 -22.06 -13.24
N SER A 445 -26.38 -22.52 -13.44
CA SER A 445 -27.44 -21.76 -14.10
C SER A 445 -28.30 -20.91 -13.15
N LYS A 446 -28.13 -21.05 -11.82
CA LYS A 446 -28.94 -20.31 -10.83
C LYS A 446 -28.26 -19.04 -10.26
N LEU A 447 -26.93 -19.00 -10.14
CA LEU A 447 -26.25 -17.83 -9.55
C LEU A 447 -26.14 -16.62 -10.50
N SER A 448 -26.28 -16.82 -11.80
CA SER A 448 -26.26 -15.74 -12.80
C SER A 448 -27.58 -14.96 -12.91
N GLN A 449 -28.66 -15.42 -12.27
CA GLN A 449 -29.94 -14.70 -12.22
C GLN A 449 -30.09 -13.78 -11.01
N GLU A 450 -29.34 -13.99 -9.91
CA GLU A 450 -29.49 -13.20 -8.68
C GLU A 450 -28.53 -12.01 -8.56
N LEU A 451 -27.55 -11.88 -9.47
CA LEU A 451 -26.53 -10.82 -9.44
C LEU A 451 -26.68 -9.77 -10.56
N GLN A 452 -27.84 -9.65 -11.21
CA GLN A 452 -28.08 -8.51 -12.10
C GLN A 452 -28.33 -7.22 -11.29
N PRO A 453 -27.60 -6.12 -11.56
CA PRO A 453 -27.92 -4.84 -10.95
C PRO A 453 -29.30 -4.38 -11.43
N GLN A 454 -30.23 -4.19 -10.48
CA GLN A 454 -31.50 -3.54 -10.77
C GLN A 454 -31.22 -2.12 -11.29
N THR A 455 -31.38 -1.94 -12.59
CA THR A 455 -31.43 -0.63 -13.21
C THR A 455 -32.65 0.11 -12.69
N LEU A 456 -32.42 1.17 -11.91
CA LEU A 456 -33.45 2.15 -11.55
C LEU A 456 -33.95 2.83 -12.82
N ASN A 457 -35.03 2.27 -13.37
CA ASN A 457 -35.71 2.76 -14.55
C ASN A 457 -36.56 3.97 -14.14
N THR A 458 -36.04 5.19 -14.34
CA THR A 458 -36.80 6.44 -14.16
C THR A 458 -37.83 6.60 -15.28
N LYS A 459 -38.97 5.94 -15.16
CA LYS A 459 -40.15 6.15 -16.02
C LYS A 459 -41.43 5.67 -15.35
N CYS A 460 -41.93 6.39 -14.34
CA CYS A 460 -43.37 6.55 -14.09
C CYS A 460 -43.61 7.47 -12.90
N MET A 461 -44.03 8.71 -13.16
CA MET A 461 -45.01 9.46 -12.33
C MET A 461 -45.42 10.70 -13.14
N ARG A 462 -46.27 10.47 -14.15
CA ARG A 462 -47.23 11.49 -14.59
C ARG A 462 -48.58 11.09 -14.01
N ASN A 463 -49.28 12.09 -13.49
CA ASN A 463 -50.67 12.10 -13.06
C ASN A 463 -50.97 11.44 -11.71
N ARG A 464 -50.91 12.25 -10.65
CA ARG A 464 -52.04 12.39 -9.71
C ARG A 464 -52.05 13.81 -9.16
N GLN A 465 -53.13 14.53 -9.48
CA GLN A 465 -53.47 15.82 -8.91
C GLN A 465 -53.68 15.66 -7.40
N LEU A 466 -52.93 16.43 -6.60
CA LEU A 466 -53.34 16.78 -5.24
C LEU A 466 -53.20 18.29 -5.11
N ARG A 467 -54.36 18.95 -5.07
CA ARG A 467 -54.53 20.37 -4.77
C ARG A 467 -54.20 20.59 -3.29
N VAL A 468 -53.19 21.40 -3.00
CA VAL A 468 -53.14 22.17 -1.75
C VAL A 468 -52.68 23.58 -2.09
N THR A 469 -53.49 24.54 -1.66
CA THR A 469 -53.44 25.98 -1.91
C THR A 469 -52.53 26.72 -0.92
N ALA A 470 -51.62 27.57 -1.41
CA ALA A 470 -50.98 28.66 -0.66
C ALA A 470 -50.31 29.68 -1.63
N PRO A 471 -50.13 30.97 -1.26
CA PRO A 471 -50.43 32.11 -2.16
C PRO A 471 -49.31 32.61 -3.09
N ARG A 472 -49.76 33.28 -4.15
CA ARG A 472 -48.98 34.00 -5.17
C ARG A 472 -48.12 35.14 -4.59
N ALA A 473 -46.81 34.90 -4.46
CA ALA A 473 -45.78 35.91 -4.64
C ALA A 473 -44.45 35.18 -4.90
N VAL A 474 -43.63 35.70 -5.81
CA VAL A 474 -42.30 35.18 -6.24
C VAL A 474 -42.32 34.16 -7.39
N LEU A 475 -43.00 34.51 -8.48
CA LEU A 475 -42.82 33.89 -9.81
C LEU A 475 -42.47 34.94 -10.88
N ARG A 476 -41.55 35.85 -10.54
CA ARG A 476 -40.88 36.76 -11.48
C ARG A 476 -39.44 37.02 -11.01
N LYS A 477 -38.52 36.07 -11.27
CA LYS A 477 -37.05 36.30 -11.31
C LYS A 477 -36.26 35.07 -11.78
N TYR A 478 -36.80 34.27 -12.71
CA TYR A 478 -36.11 33.09 -13.28
C TYR A 478 -36.06 33.12 -14.82
N PHE A 479 -35.90 34.31 -15.42
CA PHE A 479 -35.84 34.46 -16.88
C PHE A 479 -34.71 35.35 -17.41
N VAL A 480 -33.67 35.66 -16.63
CA VAL A 480 -32.54 36.49 -17.10
C VAL A 480 -31.17 35.78 -17.04
N LEU A 481 -31.02 34.63 -16.38
CA LEU A 481 -29.71 33.95 -16.28
C LEU A 481 -29.46 32.85 -17.34
N LYS A 482 -30.42 32.57 -18.23
CA LYS A 482 -30.29 31.51 -19.25
C LYS A 482 -29.79 32.00 -20.62
N ASN A 483 -29.69 33.32 -20.82
CA ASN A 483 -29.29 33.94 -22.09
C ASN A 483 -27.89 34.59 -22.09
N TYR A 484 -27.14 34.52 -20.98
CA TYR A 484 -25.80 35.11 -20.90
C TYR A 484 -24.65 34.10 -21.15
N LEU A 485 -24.93 32.79 -21.11
CA LEU A 485 -23.93 31.73 -21.29
C LEU A 485 -23.95 31.07 -22.69
N SER A 486 -24.84 31.49 -23.60
CA SER A 486 -24.90 30.95 -24.97
C SER A 486 -24.23 31.83 -26.03
N ARG A 487 -23.50 32.89 -25.63
CA ARG A 487 -22.81 33.83 -26.54
C ARG A 487 -21.28 33.91 -26.40
N ILE A 488 -20.64 33.01 -25.64
CA ILE A 488 -19.17 32.90 -25.56
C ILE A 488 -18.70 31.51 -26.03
N SER A 489 -19.23 31.04 -27.16
CA SER A 489 -18.72 29.83 -27.84
C SER A 489 -18.96 29.90 -29.35
N LYS A 490 -18.59 31.01 -29.98
CA LYS A 490 -18.50 31.19 -31.44
C LYS A 490 -17.78 32.51 -31.69
N SER A 491 -16.46 32.46 -31.77
CA SER A 491 -15.54 33.43 -32.41
C SER A 491 -14.10 33.13 -31.96
N ALA A 492 -13.35 32.37 -32.75
CA ALA A 492 -11.88 32.47 -32.92
C ALA A 492 -11.35 31.22 -33.66
N VAL A 493 -11.47 31.24 -34.98
CA VAL A 493 -10.61 30.49 -35.91
C VAL A 493 -9.96 31.55 -36.81
N CYS A 494 -8.68 31.34 -37.12
CA CYS A 494 -7.76 32.16 -37.92
C CYS A 494 -7.09 33.35 -37.20
N TYR A 495 -5.80 33.22 -36.88
CA TYR A 495 -4.71 33.92 -37.57
C TYR A 495 -3.34 33.34 -37.17
N SER A 496 -2.43 33.28 -38.14
CA SER A 496 -1.08 32.71 -38.07
C SER A 496 0.01 33.77 -37.87
N HIS A 497 1.13 33.31 -37.31
CA HIS A 497 2.51 33.82 -37.38
C HIS A 497 2.95 35.12 -36.67
N LYS A 498 3.98 34.88 -35.82
CA LYS A 498 5.20 35.64 -35.49
C LYS A 498 5.25 36.56 -34.24
N GLU A 499 6.31 36.25 -33.47
CA GLU A 499 7.13 37.08 -32.57
C GLU A 499 6.71 37.30 -31.09
N GLN A 500 7.58 36.80 -30.21
CA GLN A 500 7.71 37.08 -28.76
C GLN A 500 8.36 38.46 -28.51
N PRO A 501 8.54 38.94 -27.25
CA PRO A 501 7.78 38.71 -26.01
C PRO A 501 7.44 40.03 -25.27
N CYS A 502 6.45 40.05 -24.38
CA CYS A 502 6.52 40.97 -23.22
C CYS A 502 5.60 40.58 -22.06
N VAL A 503 6.19 40.72 -20.87
CA VAL A 503 5.68 40.49 -19.53
C VAL A 503 4.68 41.61 -19.14
N GLN A 504 3.75 41.30 -18.23
CA GLN A 504 2.76 42.19 -17.57
C GLN A 504 1.34 42.23 -18.15
N ALA A 505 0.50 41.22 -17.88
CA ALA A 505 -0.97 41.37 -17.89
C ALA A 505 -1.75 40.21 -17.20
N LEU A 506 -1.28 39.70 -16.04
CA LEU A 506 -1.97 38.62 -15.31
C LEU A 506 -1.99 38.85 -13.78
N ALA A 507 -2.26 40.09 -13.36
CA ALA A 507 -2.34 40.46 -11.95
C ALA A 507 -3.64 41.19 -11.53
N PHE A 508 -4.68 41.28 -12.39
CA PHE A 508 -5.85 42.12 -12.08
C PHE A 508 -7.23 41.42 -12.05
N THR A 509 -7.28 40.09 -11.97
CA THR A 509 -8.57 39.35 -11.92
C THR A 509 -8.67 38.34 -10.77
N ARG A 510 -8.00 38.61 -9.64
CA ARG A 510 -8.18 37.83 -8.39
C ARG A 510 -8.56 38.63 -7.14
N GLN A 511 -8.93 39.91 -7.27
CA GLN A 511 -9.28 40.77 -6.13
C GLN A 511 -10.72 41.28 -6.09
N LEU A 512 -11.65 40.68 -6.84
CA LEU A 512 -13.07 41.07 -6.83
C LEU A 512 -14.07 39.92 -6.58
N ALA A 513 -13.58 38.73 -6.23
CA ALA A 513 -14.43 37.58 -5.87
C ALA A 513 -14.57 37.35 -4.34
N ILE A 514 -13.89 38.15 -3.52
CA ILE A 514 -13.95 38.08 -2.05
C ILE A 514 -14.54 39.39 -1.51
N LEU A 515 -15.76 39.75 -1.94
CA LEU A 515 -16.55 40.79 -1.28
C LEU A 515 -18.06 40.67 -1.53
N CYS A 516 -18.60 39.45 -1.65
CA CYS A 516 -20.05 39.23 -1.78
C CYS A 516 -20.62 38.09 -0.90
N ILE A 517 -19.83 37.54 0.03
CA ILE A 517 -20.31 36.58 1.03
C ILE A 517 -19.97 37.11 2.43
N LYS A 518 -20.60 38.23 2.83
CA LYS A 518 -20.65 38.64 4.24
C LYS A 518 -21.77 39.60 4.63
N THR A 519 -22.84 39.69 3.83
CA THR A 519 -24.02 40.50 4.18
C THR A 519 -25.30 39.81 3.75
N PHE A 520 -25.62 38.66 4.36
CA PHE A 520 -27.00 38.15 4.42
C PHE A 520 -27.13 37.20 5.61
N SER A 521 -27.05 37.75 6.82
CA SER A 521 -27.69 37.17 8.00
C SER A 521 -27.84 38.25 9.08
N CYS A 522 -28.89 39.07 8.95
CA CYS A 522 -29.46 39.82 10.07
C CYS A 522 -30.76 40.48 9.59
N LYS A 523 -31.91 39.89 9.94
CA LYS A 523 -33.15 40.61 10.32
C LYS A 523 -34.27 39.62 10.58
N GLU A 524 -34.47 39.33 11.86
CA GLU A 524 -35.70 38.99 12.60
C GLU A 524 -35.16 38.46 13.95
N GLY A 525 -35.43 38.97 15.14
CA GLY A 525 -36.40 39.92 15.65
C GLY A 525 -36.70 39.51 17.09
N LYS A 526 -36.07 40.19 18.07
CA LYS A 526 -36.45 40.41 19.49
C LYS A 526 -36.98 39.23 20.34
N ALA A 527 -36.29 38.95 21.46
CA ALA A 527 -36.85 39.06 22.82
C ALA A 527 -35.76 38.98 23.91
N SER A 528 -35.90 39.87 24.90
CA SER A 528 -35.30 40.00 26.24
C SER A 528 -34.92 38.69 26.95
N SER A 529 -33.92 38.58 27.84
CA SER A 529 -33.58 39.43 29.00
C SER A 529 -32.27 38.95 29.67
N SER A 530 -31.61 39.90 30.35
CA SER A 530 -30.59 39.82 31.42
C SER A 530 -30.29 38.48 32.11
N PHE A 531 -29.00 38.16 32.33
CA PHE A 531 -28.31 38.39 33.62
C PHE A 531 -26.81 38.01 33.54
N LYS A 532 -25.98 38.73 34.32
CA LYS A 532 -24.56 38.46 34.58
C LYS A 532 -24.40 37.37 35.66
N CYS A 533 -23.56 36.38 35.39
CA CYS A 533 -22.45 35.90 36.24
C CYS A 533 -21.59 34.94 35.41
#